data_AF-A0A256XKJ6-F1
#
_entry.id   AF-A0A256XKJ6-F1
#
_cell.length_a   1.000
_cell.length_b   1.000
_cell.length_c   1.000
_cell.angle_alpha   90.00
_cell.angle_beta   90.00
_cell.angle_gamma   90.00
#
_symmetry.space_group_name_H-M   'P 1'
#
loop_
_entity.id
_entity.type
_entity.pdbx_description
1 polymer ?
#
loop_
_entity_poly.entity_id
_entity_poly.type
_entity_poly.pdbx_seq_one_letter_code
_entity_poly.pdbx_strand_id
1 'polypeptide(L)'
;MAEEIAFMVNVFYFLYDLIRQGIEYLLGITLYQANPVYAQKYADAISMLIPVTALWLILEFVEGFKRFLKFIVLAGWILVLISIAITLI
;
A
#
# COMPACT_ATOMS: atom_id res chain seq x y z
N MET A 1 -2.10 -13.41 -25.62
CA MET A 1 -1.20 -12.26 -25.43
C MET A 1 -1.92 -10.90 -25.55
N ALA A 2 -2.36 -10.44 -26.74
CA ALA A 2 -3.00 -9.12 -26.85
C ALA A 2 -4.34 -9.01 -26.07
N GLU A 3 -5.13 -10.07 -26.11
CA GLU A 3 -6.43 -10.15 -25.41
C GLU A 3 -6.28 -10.19 -23.88
N GLU A 4 -5.27 -10.91 -23.37
CA GLU A 4 -4.96 -10.98 -21.93
C GLU A 4 -4.49 -9.63 -21.38
N ILE A 5 -3.67 -8.91 -22.15
CA ILE A 5 -3.22 -7.55 -21.79
C ILE A 5 -4.41 -6.59 -21.77
N ALA A 6 -5.27 -6.65 -22.78
CA ALA A 6 -6.47 -5.82 -22.84
C ALA A 6 -7.41 -6.10 -21.65
N PHE A 7 -7.60 -7.37 -21.29
CA PHE A 7 -8.38 -7.74 -20.12
C PHE A 7 -7.80 -7.14 -18.83
N MET A 8 -6.49 -7.28 -18.60
CA MET A 8 -5.84 -6.69 -17.43
C MET A 8 -6.02 -5.16 -17.39
N VAL A 9 -5.75 -4.46 -18.49
CA VAL A 9 -5.89 -3.00 -18.58
C VAL A 9 -7.34 -2.58 -18.28
N ASN A 10 -8.33 -3.29 -18.81
CA ASN A 10 -9.74 -3.00 -18.56
C ASN A 10 -10.12 -3.19 -17.09
N VAL A 11 -9.61 -4.24 -16.43
CA VAL A 11 -9.81 -4.46 -14.99
C VAL A 11 -9.20 -3.32 -14.18
N PHE A 12 -7.97 -2.91 -14.49
CA PHE A 12 -7.32 -1.79 -13.81
C PHE A 12 -8.08 -0.48 -14.00
N TYR A 13 -8.52 -0.20 -15.24
CA TYR A 13 -9.30 0.99 -15.54
C TYR A 13 -10.64 0.99 -14.80
N PHE A 14 -11.33 -0.16 -14.77
CA PHE A 14 -12.57 -0.32 -14.02
C PHE A 14 -12.39 -0.03 -12.53
N LEU A 15 -11.36 -0.59 -11.90
CA LEU A 15 -11.07 -0.35 -10.48
C LEU A 15 -10.70 1.11 -10.20
N TYR A 16 -9.87 1.70 -11.06
CA TYR A 16 -9.51 3.11 -10.96
C TYR A 16 -10.74 4.01 -11.03
N ASP A 17 -11.61 3.77 -12.01
CA ASP A 17 -12.81 4.58 -12.21
C ASP A 17 -13.82 4.39 -11.08
N LEU A 18 -13.97 3.16 -10.56
CA LEU A 18 -14.83 2.88 -9.41
C LEU A 18 -14.38 3.65 -8.16
N ILE A 19 -13.07 3.64 -7.87
CA ILE A 19 -12.51 4.38 -6.73
C ILE A 19 -12.70 5.88 -6.92
N ARG A 20 -12.41 6.39 -8.11
CA ARG A 20 -12.58 7.80 -8.49
C ARG A 20 -14.01 8.28 -8.34
N GLN A 21 -14.98 7.55 -8.87
CA GLN A 21 -16.40 7.86 -8.72
C GLN A 21 -16.83 7.81 -7.26
N GLY A 22 -16.33 6.83 -6.47
CA GLY A 22 -16.60 6.76 -5.04
C GLY A 22 -16.11 7.99 -4.28
N ILE A 23 -14.89 8.45 -4.58
CA ILE A 23 -14.31 9.66 -3.97
C ILE A 23 -15.06 10.90 -4.44
N GLU A 24 -15.37 11.02 -5.73
CA GLU A 24 -16.16 12.13 -6.29
C GLU A 24 -17.52 12.23 -5.60
N TYR A 25 -18.20 11.10 -5.43
CA TYR A 25 -19.47 11.04 -4.71
C TYR A 25 -19.32 11.52 -3.27
N LEU A 26 -18.34 10.98 -2.52
CA LEU A 26 -18.09 11.37 -1.14
C LEU A 26 -17.77 12.86 -1.01
N LEU A 27 -16.91 13.38 -1.88
CA LEU A 27 -16.55 14.79 -1.90
C LEU A 27 -17.74 15.68 -2.28
N GLY A 28 -18.56 15.24 -3.23
CA GLY A 28 -19.75 15.94 -3.68
C GLY A 28 -20.81 16.06 -2.58
N ILE A 29 -21.00 15.01 -1.78
CA ILE A 29 -21.98 15.03 -0.68
C ILE A 29 -21.43 15.61 0.64
N THR A 30 -20.13 15.88 0.76
CA THR A 30 -19.54 16.40 2.01
C THR A 30 -18.95 17.80 1.85
N LEU A 31 -17.85 17.92 1.11
CA LEU A 31 -17.00 19.12 1.08
C LEU A 31 -17.38 20.09 -0.05
N TYR A 32 -17.86 19.57 -1.18
CA TYR A 32 -18.08 20.36 -2.40
C TYR A 32 -19.55 20.38 -2.84
N GLN A 33 -20.50 20.24 -1.91
CA GLN A 33 -21.94 20.32 -2.19
C GLN A 33 -22.33 21.60 -2.95
N ALA A 34 -21.71 22.73 -2.60
CA ALA A 34 -21.98 24.02 -3.21
C ALA A 34 -21.35 24.20 -4.61
N ASN A 35 -20.32 23.40 -4.94
CA ASN A 35 -19.69 23.45 -6.26
C ASN A 35 -19.11 22.07 -6.64
N PRO A 36 -19.90 21.23 -7.31
CA PRO A 36 -19.53 19.84 -7.61
C PRO A 36 -18.37 19.71 -8.60
N VAL A 37 -18.00 20.78 -9.33
CA VAL A 37 -16.84 20.77 -10.24
C VAL A 37 -15.54 20.51 -9.47
N TYR A 38 -15.44 20.97 -8.23
CA TYR A 38 -14.29 20.67 -7.39
C TYR A 38 -14.26 19.21 -6.94
N ALA A 39 -15.42 18.59 -6.69
CA ALA A 39 -15.48 17.17 -6.32
C ALA A 39 -14.81 16.28 -7.38
N GLN A 40 -15.12 16.52 -8.65
CA GLN A 40 -14.51 15.79 -9.77
C GLN A 40 -12.99 16.00 -9.83
N LYS A 41 -12.54 17.27 -9.82
CA LYS A 41 -11.10 17.60 -9.90
C LYS A 41 -10.28 16.99 -8.78
N TYR A 42 -10.79 17.06 -7.55
CA TYR A 42 -10.08 16.52 -6.39
C TYR A 42 -10.18 14.99 -6.34
N ALA A 43 -11.28 14.39 -6.80
CA ALA A 43 -11.39 12.94 -6.94
C ALA A 43 -10.35 12.39 -7.93
N ASP A 44 -10.19 13.02 -9.09
CA ASP A 44 -9.14 12.66 -10.05
C ASP A 44 -7.74 12.73 -9.40
N ALA A 45 -7.44 13.83 -8.71
CA ALA A 45 -6.15 14.02 -8.06
C ALA A 45 -5.89 13.00 -6.94
N ILE A 46 -6.87 12.71 -6.09
CA ILE A 46 -6.74 11.72 -5.01
C ILE A 46 -6.57 10.32 -5.60
N SER A 47 -7.37 9.95 -6.61
CA SER A 47 -7.27 8.64 -7.26
C SER A 47 -5.91 8.38 -7.89
N MET A 48 -5.26 9.41 -8.43
CA MET A 48 -3.88 9.30 -8.93
C MET A 48 -2.86 9.06 -7.83
N LEU A 49 -3.09 9.53 -6.60
CA LEU A 49 -2.19 9.31 -5.46
C LEU A 49 -2.35 7.94 -4.80
N ILE A 50 -3.50 7.29 -4.95
CA ILE A 50 -3.77 5.97 -4.38
C ILE A 50 -2.74 4.91 -4.80
N PRO A 51 -2.41 4.69 -6.09
CA PRO A 51 -1.42 3.68 -6.46
C PRO A 51 -0.03 3.97 -5.87
N VAL A 52 0.37 5.24 -5.80
CA VAL A 52 1.65 5.64 -5.20
C VAL A 52 1.65 5.34 -3.69
N THR A 53 0.55 5.66 -3.01
CA THR A 53 0.36 5.36 -1.58
C THR A 53 0.36 3.86 -1.32
N ALA A 54 -0.30 3.07 -2.18
CA ALA A 54 -0.32 1.62 -2.06
C ALA A 54 1.08 1.01 -2.19
N LEU A 55 1.88 1.47 -3.16
CA LEU A 55 3.27 1.06 -3.29
C LEU A 55 4.09 1.42 -2.04
N TRP A 56 3.93 2.65 -1.53
CA TRP A 56 4.60 3.08 -0.31
C TRP A 56 4.26 2.19 0.89
N LEU A 57 2.98 1.85 1.09
CA LEU A 57 2.53 0.96 2.17
C LEU A 57 3.13 -0.45 2.06
N ILE A 58 3.25 -1.00 0.85
CA ILE A 58 3.88 -2.31 0.63
C ILE A 58 5.36 -2.26 1.02
N LEU A 59 6.07 -1.21 0.61
CA LEU A 59 7.49 -1.02 0.95
C LEU A 59 7.68 -0.88 2.46
N GLU A 60 6.86 -0.04 3.11
CA GLU A 60 6.90 0.16 4.55
C GLU A 60 6.64 -1.16 5.31
N PHE A 61 5.69 -1.97 4.83
CA PHE A 61 5.41 -3.29 5.41
C PHE A 61 6.62 -4.23 5.32
N VAL A 62 7.28 -4.29 4.16
CA VAL A 62 8.49 -5.10 3.96
C VAL A 62 9.63 -4.61 4.86
N GLU A 63 9.84 -3.30 4.98
CA GLU A 63 10.84 -2.73 5.87
C GLU A 63 10.56 -3.03 7.35
N GLY A 64 9.32 -2.89 7.77
CA GLY A 64 8.87 -3.24 9.12
C GLY A 64 9.14 -4.71 9.44
N PHE A 65 8.77 -5.61 8.52
CA PHE A 65 9.02 -7.04 8.66
C PHE A 65 10.52 -7.35 8.73
N LYS A 66 11.35 -6.68 7.91
CA LYS A 66 12.81 -6.84 7.93
C LYS A 66 13.41 -6.45 9.28
N ARG A 67 12.90 -5.38 9.92
CA ARG A 67 13.35 -4.98 11.27
C ARG A 67 12.99 -6.03 12.31
N PHE A 68 11.77 -6.57 12.26
CA PHE A 68 11.34 -7.65 13.13
C PHE A 68 12.19 -8.92 12.97
N LEU A 69 12.44 -9.33 11.73
CA LEU A 69 13.24 -10.51 11.42
C LEU A 69 14.70 -10.34 11.87
N LYS A 70 15.28 -9.13 11.74
CA LYS A 70 16.62 -8.82 12.25
C LYS A 70 16.72 -9.04 13.76
N PHE A 71 15.68 -8.67 14.52
CA PHE A 71 15.65 -8.89 15.97
C PHE A 71 15.66 -10.39 16.31
N ILE A 72 14.81 -11.18 15.65
CA ILE A 72 14.75 -12.64 15.87
C ILE A 72 16.10 -13.29 15.54
N VAL A 73 16.69 -12.93 14.40
CA VAL A 73 17.98 -13.49 13.98
C VAL A 73 19.07 -13.15 14.98
N LEU A 74 19.14 -11.90 15.44
CA LEU A 74 20.13 -11.48 16.43
C LEU A 74 19.95 -12.23 17.76
N ALA A 75 18.70 -12.36 18.24
CA ALA A 75 18.40 -13.09 19.47
C ALA A 75 18.82 -14.57 19.36
N GLY A 76 18.52 -15.21 18.22
CA GLY A 76 18.94 -16.60 17.95
C GLY A 76 20.45 -16.78 18.03
N TRP A 77 21.22 -15.88 17.40
CA TRP A 77 22.68 -15.95 17.46
C TRP A 77 23.25 -15.68 18.86
N ILE A 78 22.68 -14.72 19.60
CA ILE A 78 23.09 -14.46 21.00
C ILE A 78 22.88 -15.70 21.85
N LEU A 79 21.74 -16.38 21.74
CA LEU A 79 21.47 -17.61 22.47
C LEU A 79 22.46 -18.73 22.11
N VAL A 80 22.81 -18.88 20.83
CA VAL A 80 23.82 -19.85 20.38
C VAL A 80 25.17 -19.55 21.02
N LEU A 81 25.61 -18.29 21.00
CA LEU A 81 26.88 -17.88 21.60
C LEU A 81 26.92 -18.12 23.11
N ILE A 82 25.82 -17.82 23.81
CA ILE A 82 25.68 -18.09 25.26
C ILE A 82 25.81 -19.60 25.53
N SER A 83 25.13 -20.44 24.75
CA SER A 83 25.19 -21.90 24.89
C SER A 83 26.63 -22.44 24.73
N ILE A 84 27.35 -21.95 23.72
CA ILE A 84 28.76 -22.31 23.50
C ILE A 84 29.62 -21.89 24.70
N ALA A 85 29.45 -20.65 25.19
CA ALA A 85 30.22 -20.14 26.32
C ALA A 85 29.98 -20.95 27.60
N ILE A 86 28.73 -21.34 27.89
CA ILE A 86 28.40 -22.20 29.03
C ILE A 86 29.06 -23.57 28.91
N THR A 87 29.10 -24.14 27.70
CA THR A 87 29.68 -25.48 27.46
C THR A 87 31.21 -25.50 27.65
N LEU A 88 31.88 -24.35 27.47
CA LEU A 88 33.34 -24.22 27.54
C LEU A 88 33.88 -24.00 28.96
N ILE A 89 33.02 -23.67 29.94
CA ILE A 89 33.36 -23.44 31.35
C ILE A 89 33.05 -24.70 32.16
#